data_AF-A0AAP0Z4G3-F1
#
_entry.id   AF-A0AAP0Z4G3-F1
#
_cell.length_a   1.000
_cell.length_b   1.000
_cell.length_c   1.000
_cell.angle_alpha   90.00
_cell.angle_beta   90.00
_cell.angle_gamma   90.00
#
_symmetry.space_group_name_H-M   'P 1'
#
loop_
_entity.id
_entity.type
_entity.pdbx_description
1 polymer ?
#
loop_
_entity_poly.entity_id
_entity_poly.type
_entity_poly.pdbx_seq_one_letter_code
_entity_poly.pdbx_strand_id
1 'polypeptide(L)'
;MSGYQIFNSAGALTIDSDYFGTYYRDSKAYAAITDRGIYNINTPIGNTSDMGYVANAYRPDKNLQWFKFNDGAKAIFCNGNYPLATANSGVMARTGTDVAIESGYKDVYNAAGKLVWSAVSAAKIPRIIGFYDIPAGYNLDSTAYSQNIGTNTFLLAGLCPGNLSYGDGAEGSITGYSGLFLRFSGGILSTFWISQYQRSWANTMRPYGLRIPYAILPNLN
;
A
#
# COMPACT_ATOMS: atom_id res chain seq x y z
N MET A 1 -7.40 -31.05 -13.07
CA MET A 1 -8.72 -30.55 -13.50
C MET A 1 -8.50 -29.15 -14.04
N SER A 2 -8.49 -28.93 -15.36
CA SER A 2 -8.48 -27.57 -15.91
C SER A 2 -9.90 -27.00 -15.92
N GLY A 3 -10.02 -25.68 -15.81
CA GLY A 3 -11.32 -24.99 -15.78
C GLY A 3 -12.04 -25.05 -14.43
N TYR A 4 -11.33 -25.29 -13.32
CA TYR A 4 -11.93 -25.21 -11.99
C TYR A 4 -12.06 -23.76 -11.56
N GLN A 5 -13.28 -23.28 -11.45
CA GLN A 5 -13.59 -21.92 -11.02
C GLN A 5 -14.53 -21.97 -9.81
N ILE A 6 -14.21 -21.18 -8.77
CA ILE A 6 -15.12 -20.91 -7.66
C ILE A 6 -15.53 -19.46 -7.72
N PHE A 7 -16.84 -19.21 -7.71
CA PHE A 7 -17.43 -17.88 -7.63
C PHE A 7 -17.98 -17.64 -6.21
N ASN A 8 -17.92 -16.39 -5.73
CA ASN A 8 -18.64 -16.02 -4.51
C ASN A 8 -20.15 -15.91 -4.77
N SER A 9 -20.94 -15.70 -3.72
CA SER A 9 -22.40 -15.54 -3.79
C SER A 9 -22.87 -14.32 -4.61
N ALA A 10 -21.95 -13.41 -4.97
CA ALA A 10 -22.21 -12.25 -5.82
C ALA A 10 -21.76 -12.49 -7.29
N GLY A 11 -21.35 -13.71 -7.66
CA GLY A 11 -20.93 -14.06 -9.01
C GLY A 11 -19.51 -13.63 -9.39
N ALA A 12 -18.71 -13.15 -8.44
CA ALA A 12 -17.31 -12.79 -8.70
C ALA A 12 -16.41 -14.02 -8.59
N LEU A 13 -15.51 -14.19 -9.56
CA LEU A 13 -14.50 -15.25 -9.58
C LEU A 13 -13.53 -15.09 -8.39
N THR A 14 -13.43 -16.12 -7.55
CA THR A 14 -12.59 -16.14 -6.35
C THR A 14 -11.43 -17.12 -6.41
N ILE A 15 -11.59 -18.22 -7.14
CA ILE A 15 -10.53 -19.19 -7.43
C ILE A 15 -10.65 -19.55 -8.89
N ASP A 16 -9.54 -19.56 -9.61
CA ASP A 16 -9.44 -20.05 -10.97
C ASP A 16 -8.20 -20.95 -11.05
N SER A 17 -8.33 -22.12 -11.67
CA SER A 17 -7.21 -23.03 -11.92
C SER A 17 -6.09 -22.43 -12.78
N ASP A 18 -6.38 -21.36 -13.53
CA ASP A 18 -5.45 -20.67 -14.42
C ASP A 18 -4.86 -19.38 -13.82
N TYR A 19 -5.45 -18.84 -12.73
CA TYR A 19 -4.94 -17.66 -12.04
C TYR A 19 -4.42 -17.95 -10.64
N PHE A 20 -3.14 -17.61 -10.43
CA PHE A 20 -2.50 -17.65 -9.14
C PHE A 20 -2.59 -16.29 -8.46
N GLY A 21 -3.15 -16.26 -7.24
CA GLY A 21 -3.08 -15.08 -6.38
C GLY A 21 -1.66 -14.79 -5.89
N THR A 22 -1.50 -13.70 -5.15
CA THR A 22 -0.27 -13.47 -4.36
C THR A 22 -0.46 -14.03 -2.96
N TYR A 23 0.59 -14.63 -2.42
CA TYR A 23 0.58 -15.25 -1.10
C TYR A 23 1.54 -14.50 -0.17
N TYR A 24 1.17 -14.42 1.11
CA TYR A 24 1.96 -13.82 2.17
C TYR A 24 3.35 -14.46 2.22
N ARG A 25 4.36 -13.60 2.11
CA ARG A 25 5.78 -13.97 2.13
C ARG A 25 6.37 -13.70 3.50
N ASP A 26 6.35 -12.43 3.91
CA ASP A 26 6.94 -11.94 5.15
C ASP A 26 6.39 -10.55 5.51
N SER A 27 6.68 -10.10 6.73
CA SER A 27 6.33 -8.77 7.20
C SER A 27 7.39 -8.21 8.15
N LYS A 28 7.40 -6.88 8.30
CA LYS A 28 8.21 -6.21 9.30
C LYS A 28 7.56 -4.93 9.81
N ALA A 29 7.83 -4.63 11.07
CA ALA A 29 7.42 -3.39 11.70
C ALA A 29 8.25 -2.21 11.20
N TYR A 30 7.58 -1.09 10.90
CA TYR A 30 8.21 0.20 10.59
C TYR A 30 8.33 1.00 11.89
N ALA A 31 9.23 0.55 12.76
CA ALA A 31 9.38 1.04 14.14
C ALA A 31 10.26 2.30 14.23
N ALA A 32 11.43 2.27 13.60
CA ALA A 32 12.42 3.34 13.70
C ALA A 32 12.49 4.19 12.42
N ILE A 33 12.83 5.46 12.60
CA ILE A 33 13.07 6.42 11.52
C ILE A 33 14.45 7.05 11.67
N THR A 34 15.04 7.47 10.56
CA THR A 34 16.23 8.33 10.49
C THR A 34 15.83 9.70 9.94
N ASP A 35 16.69 10.70 10.12
CA ASP A 35 16.52 12.02 9.50
C ASP A 35 15.15 12.65 9.81
N ARG A 36 14.77 12.61 11.09
CA ARG A 36 13.48 13.15 11.54
C ARG A 36 13.37 14.63 11.18
N GLY A 37 12.25 15.01 10.57
CA GLY A 37 11.96 16.38 10.17
C GLY A 37 12.73 16.83 8.92
N ILE A 38 13.33 15.90 8.16
CA ILE A 38 14.12 16.22 6.97
C ILE A 38 13.31 16.97 5.90
N TYR A 39 12.01 16.69 5.82
CA TYR A 39 11.08 17.48 5.03
C TYR A 39 10.24 18.34 5.97
N ASN A 40 10.07 19.62 5.65
CA ASN A 40 9.24 20.57 6.41
C ASN A 40 7.94 20.86 5.64
N ILE A 41 7.11 19.84 5.45
CA ILE A 41 5.86 19.90 4.71
C ILE A 41 4.72 20.07 5.70
N ASN A 42 3.86 21.07 5.46
CA ASN A 42 2.66 21.31 6.24
C ASN A 42 1.42 21.11 5.35
N THR A 43 0.43 20.39 5.87
CA THR A 43 -0.82 20.05 5.16
C THR A 43 -2.02 20.23 6.10
N PRO A 44 -3.25 20.32 5.58
CA PRO A 44 -4.47 20.35 6.40
C PRO A 44 -4.65 19.12 7.31
N ILE A 45 -3.98 18.00 7.01
CA ILE A 45 -4.06 16.76 7.80
C ILE A 45 -2.83 16.51 8.67
N GLY A 46 -1.92 17.49 8.79
CA GLY A 46 -0.73 17.43 9.64
C GLY A 46 0.54 17.86 8.93
N ASN A 47 1.67 17.72 9.60
CA ASN A 47 2.99 18.08 9.07
C ASN A 47 3.96 16.91 9.15
N THR A 48 5.14 17.06 8.54
CA THR A 48 6.21 16.05 8.50
C THR A 48 7.30 16.23 9.57
N SER A 49 7.12 17.11 10.56
CA SER A 49 8.16 17.42 11.55
C SER A 49 8.59 16.21 12.41
N ASP A 50 7.69 15.25 12.60
CA ASP A 50 7.91 14.00 13.32
C ASP A 50 8.12 12.79 12.40
N MET A 51 8.22 13.02 11.09
CA MET A 51 8.43 11.98 10.08
C MET A 51 9.90 11.92 9.66
N GLY A 52 10.34 10.74 9.22
CA GLY A 52 11.69 10.49 8.74
C GLY A 52 11.73 9.25 7.85
N TYR A 53 12.90 8.91 7.31
CA TYR A 53 13.06 7.70 6.52
C TYR A 53 12.94 6.47 7.39
N VAL A 54 12.16 5.49 6.97
CA VAL A 54 12.06 4.22 7.70
C VAL A 54 13.38 3.45 7.61
N ALA A 55 14.04 3.24 8.76
CA ALA A 55 15.42 2.73 8.84
C ALA A 55 15.63 1.32 8.27
N ASN A 56 14.59 0.49 8.25
CA ASN A 56 14.61 -0.86 7.68
C ASN A 56 13.34 -1.08 6.85
N ALA A 57 13.04 -0.19 5.90
CA ALA A 57 11.92 -0.39 4.99
C ALA A 57 12.19 -1.50 3.95
N TYR A 58 11.14 -2.14 3.43
CA TYR A 58 11.32 -2.97 2.25
C TYR A 58 11.68 -2.06 1.08
N ARG A 59 12.66 -2.48 0.27
CA ARG A 59 12.91 -1.82 -1.02
C ARG A 59 11.79 -2.20 -1.99
N PRO A 60 11.45 -1.34 -2.96
CA PRO A 60 10.59 -1.74 -4.08
C PRO A 60 11.16 -3.00 -4.74
N ASP A 61 10.33 -4.02 -4.89
CA ASP A 61 10.68 -5.30 -5.48
C ASP A 61 9.49 -5.88 -6.24
N LYS A 62 9.62 -7.13 -6.74
CA LYS A 62 8.55 -7.80 -7.48
C LYS A 62 7.32 -8.18 -6.65
N ASN A 63 7.38 -8.01 -5.32
CA ASN A 63 6.29 -8.38 -4.42
C ASN A 63 5.33 -7.20 -4.23
N LEU A 64 4.05 -7.49 -4.01
CA LEU A 64 3.10 -6.47 -3.58
C LEU A 64 3.38 -6.10 -2.12
N GLN A 65 3.43 -4.81 -1.84
CA GLN A 65 3.70 -4.29 -0.49
C GLN A 65 2.44 -3.70 0.12
N TRP A 66 2.03 -4.26 1.25
CA TRP A 66 0.79 -4.00 1.95
C TRP A 66 1.11 -3.36 3.30
N PHE A 67 0.62 -2.15 3.56
CA PHE A 67 0.91 -1.43 4.80
C PHE A 67 -0.32 -1.35 5.70
N LYS A 68 -0.19 -1.85 6.93
CA LYS A 68 -1.15 -1.65 8.02
C LYS A 68 -0.64 -0.53 8.91
N PHE A 69 -1.37 0.59 8.94
CA PHE A 69 -1.05 1.73 9.80
C PHE A 69 -1.34 1.41 11.27
N ASN A 70 -0.49 1.91 12.16
CA ASN A 70 -0.84 2.12 13.56
C ASN A 70 -1.67 3.39 13.70
N ASP A 71 -2.43 3.50 14.79
CA ASP A 71 -3.24 4.70 15.04
C ASP A 71 -2.36 5.96 15.18
N GLY A 72 -2.78 7.05 14.55
CA GLY A 72 -2.05 8.32 14.51
C GLY A 72 -0.86 8.36 13.56
N ALA A 73 -0.54 7.25 12.88
CA ALA A 73 0.60 7.17 11.97
C ALA A 73 0.40 8.03 10.71
N LYS A 74 1.52 8.55 10.20
CA LYS A 74 1.58 9.26 8.91
C LYS A 74 2.61 8.61 8.00
N ALA A 75 2.35 8.58 6.70
CA ALA A 75 3.26 8.01 5.73
C ALA A 75 3.16 8.71 4.36
N ILE A 76 4.29 8.75 3.66
CA ILE A 76 4.39 9.00 2.22
C ILE A 76 5.12 7.78 1.66
N PHE A 77 4.45 7.04 0.78
CA PHE A 77 5.09 5.97 0.04
C PHE A 77 5.74 6.56 -1.21
N CYS A 78 7.04 6.38 -1.33
CA CYS A 78 7.82 6.94 -2.44
C CYS A 78 8.16 5.81 -3.39
N ASN A 79 7.65 5.86 -4.61
CA ASN A 79 7.99 4.86 -5.61
C ASN A 79 9.45 5.09 -6.05
N GLY A 80 10.34 4.18 -5.67
CA GLY A 80 11.78 4.25 -5.97
C GLY A 80 12.69 4.67 -4.82
N ASN A 81 12.15 5.17 -3.70
CA ASN A 81 12.91 5.55 -2.50
C ASN A 81 12.31 4.92 -1.23
N TYR A 82 13.03 4.98 -0.11
CA TYR A 82 12.46 4.55 1.17
C TYR A 82 11.27 5.43 1.56
N PRO A 83 10.20 4.86 2.14
CA PRO A 83 9.04 5.61 2.59
C PRO A 83 9.42 6.59 3.71
N LEU A 84 8.77 7.75 3.71
CA LEU A 84 8.81 8.70 4.81
C LEU A 84 7.63 8.41 5.74
N ALA A 85 7.86 8.16 7.02
CA ALA A 85 6.79 7.86 7.95
C ALA A 85 7.09 8.37 9.36
N THR A 86 6.10 8.36 10.25
CA THR A 86 6.34 8.52 11.69
C THR A 86 7.03 7.28 12.26
N ALA A 87 7.72 7.45 13.40
CA ALA A 87 8.16 6.30 14.19
C ALA A 87 6.94 5.45 14.62
N ASN A 88 7.14 4.13 14.72
CA ASN A 88 6.07 3.16 15.01
C ASN A 88 4.84 3.31 14.10
N SER A 89 5.06 3.57 12.81
CA SER A 89 3.98 3.88 11.86
C SER A 89 3.12 2.68 11.49
N GLY A 90 3.60 1.45 11.67
CA GLY A 90 2.81 0.26 11.35
C GLY A 90 3.65 -0.95 10.93
N VAL A 91 3.02 -1.82 10.13
CA VAL A 91 3.62 -3.06 9.62
C VAL A 91 3.50 -3.08 8.10
N MET A 92 4.62 -3.32 7.42
CA MET A 92 4.63 -3.64 5.99
C MET A 92 4.69 -5.16 5.81
N ALA A 93 3.78 -5.70 5.01
CA ALA A 93 3.75 -7.09 4.59
C ALA A 93 3.99 -7.21 3.09
N ARG A 94 4.65 -8.28 2.65
CA ARG A 94 4.84 -8.58 1.23
C ARG A 94 4.04 -9.79 0.83
N THR A 95 3.43 -9.74 -0.35
CA THR A 95 2.86 -10.92 -1.01
C THR A 95 3.46 -11.12 -2.39
N GLY A 96 3.72 -12.38 -2.75
CA GLY A 96 4.39 -12.76 -4.00
C GLY A 96 3.72 -13.95 -4.69
N THR A 97 3.99 -14.12 -5.98
CA THR A 97 3.49 -15.24 -6.79
C THR A 97 4.40 -16.47 -6.74
N ASP A 98 5.60 -16.32 -6.19
CA ASP A 98 6.65 -17.33 -6.06
C ASP A 98 6.79 -17.88 -4.63
N VAL A 99 5.77 -17.68 -3.80
CA VAL A 99 5.67 -18.31 -2.49
C VAL A 99 5.13 -19.73 -2.69
N ALA A 100 5.81 -20.72 -2.10
CA ALA A 100 5.39 -22.11 -2.20
C ALA A 100 4.00 -22.33 -1.58
N ILE A 101 3.15 -23.04 -2.32
CA ILE A 101 1.83 -23.45 -1.86
C ILE A 101 1.98 -24.78 -1.16
N GLU A 102 1.49 -24.85 0.07
CA GLU A 102 1.44 -26.08 0.86
C GLU A 102 0.17 -26.85 0.51
N SER A 103 0.33 -28.15 0.23
CA SER A 103 -0.77 -29.11 0.06
C SER A 103 -1.50 -29.34 1.39
N GLY A 104 -2.80 -29.61 1.33
CA GLY A 104 -3.63 -29.78 2.51
C GLY A 104 -4.91 -30.56 2.25
N TYR A 105 -5.92 -30.37 3.10
CA TYR A 105 -7.17 -31.15 3.05
C TYR A 105 -8.03 -30.88 1.78
N LYS A 106 -7.82 -29.75 1.12
CA LYS A 106 -8.46 -29.42 -0.16
C LYS A 106 -7.46 -28.69 -1.06
N ASP A 107 -7.10 -29.35 -2.15
CA ASP A 107 -6.10 -28.88 -3.10
C ASP A 107 -6.71 -28.73 -4.49
N VAL A 108 -6.28 -27.69 -5.20
CA VAL A 108 -6.62 -27.44 -6.60
C VAL A 108 -5.33 -27.53 -7.41
N TYR A 109 -5.34 -28.36 -8.44
CA TYR A 109 -4.21 -28.56 -9.34
C TYR A 109 -4.59 -28.14 -10.77
N ASN A 110 -3.66 -27.49 -11.47
CA ASN A 110 -3.86 -27.15 -12.88
C ASN A 110 -3.76 -28.38 -13.79
N ALA A 111 -3.91 -28.17 -15.10
CA ALA A 111 -3.82 -29.22 -16.11
C ALA A 111 -2.48 -29.97 -16.10
N ALA A 112 -1.39 -29.30 -15.69
CA ALA A 112 -0.04 -29.85 -15.62
C ALA A 112 0.26 -30.56 -14.28
N GLY A 113 -0.72 -30.72 -13.40
CA GLY A 113 -0.53 -31.35 -12.08
C GLY A 113 0.19 -30.48 -11.05
N LYS A 114 0.39 -29.18 -11.32
CA LYS A 114 0.96 -28.23 -10.36
C LYS A 114 -0.12 -27.77 -9.39
N LEU A 115 0.17 -27.81 -8.09
CA LEU A 115 -0.69 -27.25 -7.05
C LEU A 115 -0.82 -25.73 -7.25
N VAL A 116 -2.05 -25.23 -7.39
CA VAL A 116 -2.33 -23.81 -7.67
C VAL A 116 -3.06 -23.10 -6.54
N TRP A 117 -3.73 -23.88 -5.69
CA TRP A 117 -4.37 -23.39 -4.48
C TRP A 117 -4.55 -24.54 -3.49
N SER A 118 -4.52 -24.22 -2.20
CA SER A 118 -4.90 -25.15 -1.15
C SER A 118 -5.62 -24.41 -0.03
N ALA A 119 -6.53 -25.10 0.66
CA ALA A 119 -7.22 -24.57 1.83
C ALA A 119 -6.24 -24.10 2.93
N VAL A 120 -5.10 -24.78 3.09
CA VAL A 120 -4.05 -24.38 4.05
C VAL A 120 -3.40 -23.07 3.60
N SER A 121 -3.11 -22.94 2.32
CA SER A 121 -2.46 -21.75 1.75
C SER A 121 -3.43 -20.57 1.56
N ALA A 122 -4.75 -20.78 1.62
CA ALA A 122 -5.77 -19.74 1.50
C ALA A 122 -5.68 -18.69 2.61
N ALA A 123 -5.16 -19.05 3.79
CA ALA A 123 -4.92 -18.10 4.89
C ALA A 123 -3.79 -17.10 4.57
N LYS A 124 -2.90 -17.44 3.62
CA LYS A 124 -1.80 -16.58 3.17
C LYS A 124 -2.24 -15.58 2.10
N ILE A 125 -3.46 -15.64 1.56
CA ILE A 125 -3.90 -14.75 0.47
C ILE A 125 -4.52 -13.45 1.05
N PRO A 126 -4.10 -12.25 0.58
CA PRO A 126 -4.79 -11.00 0.93
C PRO A 126 -6.26 -11.02 0.48
N ARG A 127 -7.17 -10.73 1.41
CA ARG A 127 -8.60 -10.64 1.11
C ARG A 127 -8.97 -9.19 0.92
N ILE A 128 -9.19 -8.78 -0.32
CA ILE A 128 -9.64 -7.41 -0.62
C ILE A 128 -11.02 -7.22 -0.01
N ILE A 129 -11.17 -6.23 0.86
CA ILE A 129 -12.43 -5.91 1.55
C ILE A 129 -12.99 -4.55 1.12
N GLY A 130 -12.25 -3.81 0.30
CA GLY A 130 -12.72 -2.58 -0.32
C GLY A 130 -11.60 -1.82 -1.00
N PHE A 131 -11.93 -0.60 -1.40
CA PHE A 131 -11.00 0.31 -2.05
C PHE A 131 -11.06 1.69 -1.42
N TYR A 132 -9.90 2.30 -1.20
CA TYR A 132 -9.77 3.72 -0.90
C TYR A 132 -9.90 4.47 -2.23
N ASP A 133 -11.02 5.17 -2.41
CA ASP A 133 -11.51 5.58 -3.73
C ASP A 133 -11.66 7.10 -3.83
N ILE A 134 -10.58 7.77 -4.24
CA ILE A 134 -10.58 9.20 -4.49
C ILE A 134 -11.32 9.45 -5.81
N PRO A 135 -12.46 10.15 -5.81
CA PRO A 135 -13.25 10.33 -7.03
C PRO A 135 -12.52 11.16 -8.09
N ALA A 136 -12.86 10.91 -9.37
CA ALA A 136 -12.47 11.80 -10.46
C ALA A 136 -12.97 13.23 -10.20
N GLY A 137 -12.14 14.21 -10.53
CA GLY A 137 -12.39 15.64 -10.32
C GLY A 137 -12.07 16.17 -8.92
N TYR A 138 -11.93 15.31 -7.90
CA TYR A 138 -11.66 15.73 -6.52
C TYR A 138 -10.36 16.54 -6.43
N ASN A 139 -10.32 17.58 -5.60
CA ASN A 139 -9.20 18.52 -5.55
C ASN A 139 -8.24 18.24 -4.37
N LEU A 140 -7.34 17.26 -4.53
CA LEU A 140 -6.35 16.93 -3.50
C LEU A 140 -5.23 17.97 -3.33
N ASP A 141 -5.07 18.93 -4.24
CA ASP A 141 -4.04 19.98 -4.13
C ASP A 141 -4.36 21.00 -3.03
N SER A 142 -5.62 21.09 -2.60
CA SER A 142 -6.08 22.10 -1.63
C SER A 142 -7.04 21.56 -0.57
N THR A 143 -7.55 20.34 -0.73
CA THR A 143 -8.47 19.71 0.22
C THR A 143 -8.01 18.29 0.54
N ALA A 144 -8.29 17.85 1.76
CA ALA A 144 -8.01 16.49 2.17
C ALA A 144 -9.22 15.58 1.93
N TYR A 145 -8.99 14.44 1.30
CA TYR A 145 -9.98 13.38 1.18
C TYR A 145 -9.83 12.42 2.35
N SER A 146 -10.94 11.91 2.90
CA SER A 146 -10.92 10.93 3.99
C SER A 146 -11.96 9.84 3.76
N GLN A 147 -11.61 8.61 4.10
CA GLN A 147 -12.50 7.46 4.00
C GLN A 147 -12.26 6.54 5.19
N ASN A 148 -13.34 5.99 5.76
CA ASN A 148 -13.24 4.90 6.72
C ASN A 148 -12.84 3.63 5.95
N ILE A 149 -11.68 3.07 6.30
CA ILE A 149 -11.19 1.79 5.77
C ILE A 149 -11.23 0.68 6.84
N GLY A 150 -11.59 1.02 8.08
CA GLY A 150 -11.61 0.13 9.23
C GLY A 150 -10.26 0.07 9.96
N THR A 151 -10.27 -0.57 11.12
CA THR A 151 -9.04 -0.91 11.85
C THR A 151 -8.49 -2.25 11.36
N ASN A 152 -7.19 -2.48 11.53
CA ASN A 152 -6.52 -3.72 11.13
C ASN A 152 -6.54 -4.04 9.62
N THR A 153 -6.62 -3.01 8.79
CA THR A 153 -6.59 -3.17 7.33
C THR A 153 -5.23 -2.82 6.75
N PHE A 154 -4.83 -3.55 5.72
CA PHE A 154 -3.63 -3.31 4.95
C PHE A 154 -3.96 -2.58 3.65
N LEU A 155 -3.39 -1.40 3.44
CA LEU A 155 -3.47 -0.64 2.19
C LEU A 155 -2.39 -1.12 1.22
N LEU A 156 -2.70 -1.27 -0.07
CA LEU A 156 -1.67 -1.58 -1.07
C LEU A 156 -0.76 -0.37 -1.31
N ALA A 157 0.34 -0.29 -0.56
CA ALA A 157 1.28 0.83 -0.54
C ALA A 157 1.93 1.07 -1.91
N GLY A 158 2.14 0.02 -2.70
CA GLY A 158 2.69 0.13 -4.06
C GLY A 158 1.80 0.90 -5.04
N LEU A 159 0.51 1.09 -4.73
CA LEU A 159 -0.41 1.92 -5.52
C LEU A 159 -0.63 3.31 -4.92
N CYS A 160 0.17 3.69 -3.92
CA CYS A 160 0.20 5.06 -3.41
C CYS A 160 1.28 5.84 -4.16
N PRO A 161 0.93 6.72 -5.12
CA PRO A 161 1.92 7.49 -5.86
C PRO A 161 2.65 8.48 -4.93
N GLY A 162 3.97 8.52 -5.08
CA GLY A 162 4.79 9.52 -4.42
C GLY A 162 6.22 9.51 -4.94
N ASN A 163 6.84 10.67 -4.92
CA ASN A 163 8.21 10.91 -5.29
C ASN A 163 8.80 11.97 -4.37
N LEU A 164 9.99 11.69 -3.85
CA LEU A 164 10.78 12.59 -3.01
C LEU A 164 12.18 12.65 -3.62
N SER A 165 12.59 13.83 -4.07
CA SER A 165 13.91 14.07 -4.64
C SER A 165 14.64 15.15 -3.84
N TYR A 166 15.87 14.86 -3.44
CA TYR A 166 16.80 15.88 -2.97
C TYR A 166 17.46 16.57 -4.15
N GLY A 167 17.79 17.85 -3.96
CA GLY A 167 18.81 18.47 -4.78
C GLY A 167 20.13 17.73 -4.65
N ASP A 168 20.96 17.73 -5.69
CA ASP A 168 22.26 17.04 -5.78
C ASP A 168 23.37 17.65 -4.89
N GLY A 169 23.02 18.51 -3.94
CA GLY A 169 23.96 19.12 -3.01
C GLY A 169 24.82 20.23 -3.64
N ALA A 170 24.66 20.53 -4.92
CA ALA A 170 25.19 21.75 -5.51
C ALA A 170 24.36 22.95 -5.02
N GLU A 171 25.03 24.08 -4.76
CA GLU A 171 24.37 25.33 -4.41
C GLU A 171 23.30 25.68 -5.46
N GLY A 172 22.03 25.72 -5.05
CA GLY A 172 20.88 25.96 -5.93
C GLY A 172 20.06 24.73 -6.30
N SER A 173 20.42 23.52 -5.85
CA SER A 173 19.62 22.32 -6.06
C SER A 173 18.41 22.27 -5.13
N ILE A 174 17.22 22.35 -5.71
CA ILE A 174 15.98 22.55 -4.95
C ILE A 174 15.32 21.21 -4.62
N THR A 175 14.95 21.01 -3.36
CA THR A 175 14.18 19.83 -2.93
C THR A 175 12.81 19.83 -3.60
N GLY A 176 12.50 18.73 -4.27
CA GLY A 176 11.24 18.53 -4.99
C GLY A 176 10.48 17.33 -4.44
N TYR A 177 9.17 17.42 -4.41
CA TYR A 177 8.32 16.30 -4.01
C TYR A 177 6.94 16.37 -4.67
N SER A 178 6.32 15.21 -4.88
CA SER A 178 4.92 15.08 -5.27
C SER A 178 4.37 13.75 -4.77
N GLY A 179 3.13 13.70 -4.27
CA GLY A 179 2.54 12.41 -3.87
C GLY A 179 1.44 12.48 -2.84
N LEU A 180 0.95 11.31 -2.45
CA LEU A 180 0.00 11.16 -1.35
C LEU A 180 0.71 11.29 0.00
N PHE A 181 0.32 12.30 0.77
CA PHE A 181 0.54 12.32 2.21
C PHE A 181 -0.64 11.64 2.90
N LEU A 182 -0.36 10.55 3.60
CA LEU A 182 -1.38 9.72 4.25
C LEU A 182 -1.31 9.89 5.76
N ARG A 183 -2.48 10.00 6.41
CA ARG A 183 -2.64 9.96 7.87
C ARG A 183 -3.74 9.00 8.24
N PHE A 184 -3.48 8.12 9.19
CA PHE A 184 -4.47 7.19 9.70
C PHE A 184 -4.88 7.55 11.13
N SER A 185 -6.17 7.53 11.42
CA SER A 185 -6.70 7.71 12.77
C SER A 185 -8.08 7.06 12.93
N GLY A 186 -8.24 6.20 13.92
CA GLY A 186 -9.53 5.62 14.30
C GLY A 186 -10.23 4.83 13.19
N GLY A 187 -9.48 4.18 12.29
CA GLY A 187 -10.04 3.48 11.12
C GLY A 187 -10.27 4.38 9.90
N ILE A 188 -10.03 5.68 10.02
CA ILE A 188 -10.13 6.65 8.92
C ILE A 188 -8.73 6.85 8.33
N LEU A 189 -8.62 6.66 7.02
CA LEU A 189 -7.47 7.09 6.24
C LEU A 189 -7.78 8.43 5.60
N SER A 190 -6.92 9.41 5.82
CA SER A 190 -6.97 10.72 5.18
C SER A 190 -5.79 10.91 4.25
N THR A 191 -6.00 11.60 3.13
CA THR A 191 -4.95 11.91 2.16
C THR A 191 -5.02 13.36 1.69
N PHE A 192 -3.85 13.90 1.38
CA PHE A 192 -3.66 15.20 0.75
C PHE A 192 -2.53 15.08 -0.27
N TRP A 193 -2.65 15.77 -1.42
CA TRP A 193 -1.57 15.77 -2.40
C TRP A 193 -0.54 16.83 -2.05
N ILE A 194 0.65 16.39 -1.66
CA ILE A 194 1.78 17.29 -1.48
C ILE A 194 2.45 17.50 -2.83
N SER A 195 2.84 18.73 -3.15
CA SER A 195 3.67 19.00 -4.32
C SER A 195 4.52 20.25 -4.15
N GLN A 196 5.79 20.16 -4.50
CA GLN A 196 6.72 21.28 -4.60
C GLN A 196 7.73 20.99 -5.72
N TYR A 197 7.85 21.91 -6.69
CA TYR A 197 8.70 21.78 -7.88
C TYR A 197 8.52 20.46 -8.67
N GLN A 198 7.40 19.78 -8.48
CA GLN A 198 7.00 18.56 -9.17
C GLN A 198 5.49 18.63 -9.50
N ARG A 199 4.95 17.58 -10.13
CA ARG A 199 3.57 17.60 -10.64
C ARG A 199 2.54 17.63 -9.49
N SER A 200 1.52 18.46 -9.68
CA SER A 200 0.33 18.51 -8.83
C SER A 200 -0.63 17.35 -9.10
N TRP A 201 -1.61 17.17 -8.23
CA TRP A 201 -2.71 16.22 -8.44
C TRP A 201 -3.53 16.60 -9.68
N ALA A 202 -3.81 17.89 -9.86
CA ALA A 202 -4.48 18.43 -11.04
C ALA A 202 -3.83 18.02 -12.36
N ASN A 203 -2.50 17.96 -12.40
CA ASN A 203 -1.72 17.64 -13.60
C ASN A 203 -1.40 16.15 -13.76
N THR A 204 -1.94 15.29 -12.90
CA THR A 204 -1.64 13.85 -12.90
C THR A 204 -2.92 13.03 -12.91
N MET A 205 -3.59 12.95 -11.77
CA MET A 205 -4.62 11.96 -11.51
C MET A 205 -6.01 12.58 -11.35
N ARG A 206 -6.12 13.91 -11.17
CA ARG A 206 -7.41 14.58 -10.95
C ARG A 206 -8.49 14.22 -12.00
N PRO A 207 -8.21 14.14 -13.31
CA PRO A 207 -9.24 13.76 -14.27
C PRO A 207 -9.77 12.32 -14.11
N TYR A 208 -8.98 11.43 -13.49
CA TYR A 208 -9.26 10.00 -13.42
C TYR A 208 -9.68 9.52 -12.03
N GLY A 209 -9.27 10.24 -10.98
CA GLY A 209 -9.34 9.73 -9.60
C GLY A 209 -8.22 8.72 -9.31
N LEU A 210 -8.30 8.08 -8.15
CA LEU A 210 -7.37 7.02 -7.76
C LEU A 210 -8.07 6.02 -6.84
N ARG A 211 -7.91 4.74 -7.17
CA ARG A 211 -8.49 3.62 -6.44
C ARG A 211 -7.38 2.70 -5.92
N ILE A 212 -7.28 2.55 -4.60
CA ILE A 212 -6.25 1.75 -3.94
C ILE A 212 -6.92 0.63 -3.14
N PRO A 213 -6.65 -0.66 -3.42
CA PRO A 213 -7.26 -1.74 -2.66
C PRO A 213 -6.73 -1.75 -1.22
N TYR A 214 -7.62 -2.05 -0.29
CA TYR A 214 -7.25 -2.43 1.07
C TYR A 214 -7.82 -3.80 1.42
N ALA A 215 -7.09 -4.50 2.28
CA ALA A 215 -7.27 -5.92 2.50
C ALA A 215 -7.10 -6.31 3.97
N ILE A 216 -7.58 -7.51 4.28
CA ILE A 216 -7.19 -8.25 5.48
C ILE A 216 -6.18 -9.32 5.05
N LEU A 217 -5.08 -9.45 5.80
CA LEU A 217 -4.15 -10.57 5.68
C LEU A 217 -4.41 -11.50 6.86
N PRO A 218 -5.11 -12.63 6.68
CA PRO A 218 -5.62 -13.45 7.79
C PRO A 218 -4.56 -13.89 8.81
N ASN A 219 -3.32 -14.09 8.35
CA ASN A 219 -2.20 -14.51 9.18
C ASN A 219 -1.55 -13.37 9.99
N LEU A 220 -1.99 -12.13 9.82
CA LEU A 220 -1.40 -10.92 10.43
C LEU A 220 -2.42 -10.05 11.18
N ASN A 221 -3.58 -10.63 11.48
CA ASN A 221 -4.63 -9.99 12.26
C ASN A 221 -4.32 -10.01 13.75
#